data_AF-A0AAN7J692-F1
#
_entry.id   AF-A0AAN7J692-F1
#
_cell.length_a   1.000
_cell.length_b   1.000
_cell.length_c   1.000
_cell.angle_alpha   90.00
_cell.angle_beta   90.00
_cell.angle_gamma   90.00
#
_symmetry.space_group_name_H-M   'P 1'
#
loop_
_entity.id
_entity.type
_entity.pdbx_description
1 polymer ?
#
loop_
_entity_poly.entity_id
_entity_poly.type
_entity_poly.pdbx_seq_one_letter_code
_entity_poly.pdbx_strand_id
1 'polypeptide(L)'
;MTDKLSTFFDSGIYRFENSNAVFIDPVRALNRSYTRFRVSPSAYYPRFFDSKPAGEESKVSSNSRKRKRKEKKKKKPHALNEREKIADQRHQEVRPLLLKAHECLMRETDLLEVMSNLRSDFDSSRGCGDSVSPGVPEQSFVELGRVWQAPLYEITLNFDQCEKPNADGGSPIMQYSEQRVLPIFDNLVLNEMGDDVEAEFLNSRYVIPRESSFYMSDLGQIHNLIPADSGCGFNLIVIDPPWENGSACQKSRYPTLPNHYFLSLPIKQLTHTDGALVALWVTNREKLRGFVEKELFPAWGVRYVASFYWLKVKADGLMINDLDLFHHRPYECLLLGQCHGKAMDSKCLSKSKPVQDNQIIISIPGDYSRKPPVGGLLMDYVPGFKPARCIELFAREMISGWTSWGNEPLHFQELRYFIRD
;
A
#
# COMPACT_ATOMS: atom_id res chain seq x y z
N MET A 1 18.65 -22.65 7.30
CA MET A 1 17.43 -21.83 7.19
C MET A 1 16.24 -22.70 7.55
N THR A 2 15.36 -22.22 8.44
CA THR A 2 14.07 -22.86 8.70
C THR A 2 13.17 -22.72 7.47
N ASP A 3 12.27 -23.68 7.24
CA ASP A 3 11.32 -23.69 6.09
C ASP A 3 10.50 -22.38 5.99
N LYS A 4 10.19 -21.78 7.15
CA LYS A 4 9.52 -20.48 7.26
C LYS A 4 10.32 -19.32 6.68
N LEU A 5 11.62 -19.27 6.93
CA LEU A 5 12.49 -18.22 6.39
C LEU A 5 12.64 -18.35 4.88
N SER A 6 12.73 -19.59 4.36
CA SER A 6 12.73 -19.82 2.91
C SER A 6 11.45 -19.26 2.27
N THR A 7 10.29 -19.61 2.83
CA THR A 7 8.99 -19.09 2.37
C THR A 7 8.92 -17.57 2.46
N PHE A 8 9.51 -16.97 3.50
CA PHE A 8 9.59 -15.52 3.65
C PHE A 8 10.49 -14.86 2.59
N PHE A 9 11.64 -15.44 2.27
CA PHE A 9 12.52 -14.90 1.23
C PHE A 9 11.86 -14.91 -0.16
N ASP A 10 11.04 -15.92 -0.44
CA ASP A 10 10.33 -16.05 -1.72
C ASP A 10 9.07 -15.17 -1.81
N SER A 11 8.31 -15.07 -0.72
CA SER A 11 6.99 -14.41 -0.73
C SER A 11 6.97 -12.99 -0.15
N GLY A 12 7.96 -12.64 0.67
CA GLY A 12 7.97 -11.46 1.53
C GLY A 12 7.05 -11.58 2.77
N ILE A 13 6.47 -12.74 3.03
CA ILE A 13 5.47 -12.94 4.10
C ILE A 13 5.96 -14.02 5.08
N TYR A 14 6.12 -13.65 6.34
CA TYR A 14 6.43 -14.56 7.45
C TYR A 14 5.16 -14.79 8.28
N ARG A 15 4.76 -16.04 8.47
CA ARG A 15 3.56 -16.40 9.25
C ARG A 15 3.96 -16.93 10.62
N PHE A 16 3.43 -16.34 11.69
CA PHE A 16 3.71 -16.79 13.05
C PHE A 16 2.84 -18.02 13.39
N GLU A 17 3.43 -19.05 13.98
CA GLU A 17 2.67 -20.21 14.45
C GLU A 17 1.77 -19.85 15.63
N ASN A 18 0.59 -20.46 15.69
CA ASN A 18 -0.38 -20.31 16.80
C ASN A 18 -0.79 -18.86 17.10
N SER A 19 -0.65 -17.98 16.11
CA SER A 19 -1.03 -16.58 16.16
C SER A 19 -1.74 -16.18 14.87
N ASN A 20 -2.75 -15.32 14.97
CA ASN A 20 -3.39 -14.72 13.80
C ASN A 20 -2.57 -13.50 13.34
N ALA A 21 -1.25 -13.68 13.20
CA ALA A 21 -0.31 -12.61 12.91
C ALA A 21 0.60 -13.02 11.76
N VAL A 22 0.97 -12.04 10.95
CA VAL A 22 1.94 -12.18 9.86
C VAL A 22 2.86 -10.97 9.85
N PHE A 23 4.14 -11.17 9.54
CA PHE A 23 5.05 -10.10 9.18
C PHE A 23 5.17 -10.02 7.66
N ILE A 24 5.10 -8.81 7.11
CA ILE A 24 5.30 -8.54 5.69
C ILE A 24 6.54 -7.67 5.55
N ASP A 25 7.45 -8.04 4.65
CA ASP A 25 8.42 -7.14 4.05
C ASP A 25 7.85 -6.60 2.72
N PRO A 26 7.35 -5.35 2.68
CA PRO A 26 6.83 -4.75 1.48
C PRO A 26 7.76 -4.80 0.27
N VAL A 27 9.08 -4.64 0.45
CA VAL A 27 10.02 -4.59 -0.67
C VAL A 27 10.05 -5.93 -1.39
N ARG A 28 10.23 -7.03 -0.65
CA ARG A 28 10.14 -8.40 -1.19
C ARG A 28 8.77 -8.68 -1.80
N ALA A 29 7.69 -8.29 -1.13
CA ALA A 29 6.34 -8.52 -1.62
C ALA A 29 6.07 -7.77 -2.95
N LEU A 30 6.54 -6.53 -3.09
CA LEU A 30 6.41 -5.72 -4.29
C LEU A 30 7.29 -6.21 -5.43
N ASN A 31 8.53 -6.64 -5.15
CA ASN A 31 9.48 -7.16 -6.14
C ASN A 31 8.95 -8.36 -6.92
N ARG A 32 7.95 -9.08 -6.39
CA ARG A 32 7.24 -10.12 -7.13
C ARG A 32 6.48 -9.60 -8.35
N SER A 33 6.17 -8.31 -8.40
CA SER A 33 5.50 -7.66 -9.53
C SER A 33 6.42 -7.33 -10.69
N TYR A 34 7.73 -7.36 -10.47
CA TYR A 34 8.73 -6.89 -11.42
C TYR A 34 9.59 -8.05 -11.94
N THR A 35 10.13 -7.94 -13.15
CA THR A 35 11.04 -8.91 -13.79
C THR A 35 12.40 -8.33 -14.14
N ARG A 36 12.46 -7.04 -14.50
CA ARG A 36 13.66 -6.31 -14.93
C ARG A 36 14.15 -5.31 -13.88
N PHE A 37 13.26 -4.93 -12.97
CA PHE A 37 13.53 -3.98 -11.91
C PHE A 37 13.28 -4.59 -10.54
N ARG A 38 13.87 -3.99 -9.52
CA ARG A 38 13.56 -4.23 -8.12
C ARG A 38 13.37 -2.92 -7.41
N VAL A 39 12.35 -2.84 -6.56
CA VAL A 39 12.17 -1.75 -5.62
C VAL A 39 13.41 -1.66 -4.73
N SER A 40 14.03 -0.48 -4.71
CA SER A 40 15.16 -0.17 -3.85
C SER A 40 14.70 -0.14 -2.38
N PRO A 41 15.24 -0.99 -1.49
CA PRO A 41 14.88 -0.91 -0.08
C PRO A 41 15.31 0.39 0.59
N SER A 42 16.43 0.99 0.18
CA SER A 42 16.86 2.29 0.69
C SER A 42 15.91 3.42 0.30
N ALA A 43 15.30 3.35 -0.89
CA ALA A 43 14.25 4.27 -1.34
C ALA A 43 12.88 3.98 -0.71
N TYR A 44 12.54 2.71 -0.45
CA TYR A 44 11.28 2.31 0.20
C TYR A 44 11.25 2.70 1.68
N TYR A 45 12.37 2.55 2.39
CA TYR A 45 12.53 2.83 3.80
C TYR A 45 13.34 4.12 4.08
N PRO A 46 12.88 5.32 3.65
CA PRO A 46 13.60 6.57 3.91
C PRO A 46 13.62 6.94 5.40
N ARG A 47 12.76 6.30 6.21
CA ARG A 47 12.63 6.47 7.66
C ARG A 47 13.05 5.22 8.43
N PHE A 48 14.04 4.50 7.92
CA PHE A 48 14.64 3.39 8.65
C PHE A 48 15.37 3.97 9.86
N PHE A 49 14.88 3.69 11.06
CA PHE A 49 15.54 4.12 12.29
C PHE A 49 16.66 3.13 12.58
N ASP A 50 17.91 3.53 12.34
CA ASP A 50 19.06 2.72 12.74
C ASP A 50 19.03 2.54 14.26
N SER A 51 19.18 1.29 14.71
CA SER A 51 19.40 1.02 16.13
C SER A 51 20.74 1.63 16.50
N LYS A 52 20.75 2.58 17.45
CA LYS A 52 22.02 3.06 18.00
C LYS A 52 22.73 1.87 18.64
N PRO A 53 24.04 1.66 18.38
CA PRO A 53 24.79 0.64 19.11
C PRO A 53 24.72 0.96 20.61
N ALA A 54 24.45 -0.07 21.41
CA ALA A 54 24.48 0.00 22.87
C ALA A 54 25.91 0.31 23.32
N GLY A 55 26.25 1.59 23.45
CA GLY A 55 27.60 2.03 23.79
C GLY A 55 27.82 3.54 23.81
N GLU A 56 26.98 4.34 23.16
CA GLU A 56 27.09 5.81 23.26
C GLU A 56 26.12 6.37 24.30
N GLU A 57 26.59 6.40 25.55
CA GLU A 57 26.10 7.39 26.51
C GLU A 57 26.23 8.77 25.87
N SER A 58 25.10 9.42 25.64
CA SER A 58 25.08 10.82 25.24
C SER A 58 25.83 11.62 26.30
N LYS A 59 27.03 12.12 25.96
CA LYS A 59 27.70 13.17 26.72
C LYS A 59 26.75 14.36 26.80
N VAL A 60 26.10 14.50 27.94
CA VAL A 60 25.27 15.65 28.30
C VAL A 60 26.19 16.85 28.35
N SER A 61 26.22 17.63 27.27
CA SER A 61 26.78 18.97 27.25
C SER A 61 25.97 19.86 28.20
N SER A 62 26.61 20.26 29.29
CA SER A 62 26.06 21.04 30.40
C SER A 62 25.89 22.52 30.06
N ASN A 63 25.10 22.87 29.06
CA ASN A 63 24.72 24.27 28.84
C ASN A 63 23.39 24.62 29.52
N SER A 64 23.51 24.96 30.79
CA SER A 64 22.42 25.39 31.68
C SER A 64 21.93 26.83 31.38
N ARG A 65 21.25 27.05 30.25
CA ARG A 65 20.34 28.21 30.14
C ARG A 65 19.00 27.85 30.76
N LYS A 66 18.88 28.05 32.08
CA LYS A 66 17.64 27.94 32.88
C LYS A 66 16.56 28.87 32.31
N ARG A 67 15.80 28.42 31.31
CA ARG A 67 14.43 28.89 31.10
C ARG A 67 13.58 28.25 32.19
N LYS A 68 13.17 29.06 33.19
CA LYS A 68 12.16 28.69 34.20
C LYS A 68 10.86 28.29 33.47
N ARG A 69 10.73 27.01 33.12
CA ARG A 69 9.47 26.43 32.68
C ARG A 69 8.61 26.30 33.93
N LYS A 70 7.61 27.18 34.09
CA LYS A 70 6.56 27.05 35.11
C LYS A 70 6.12 25.58 35.11
N GLU A 71 6.22 24.92 36.26
CA GLU A 71 5.62 23.60 36.49
C GLU A 71 4.16 23.67 36.02
N LYS A 72 3.86 22.99 34.92
CA LYS A 72 2.48 22.80 34.50
C LYS A 72 1.83 21.97 35.59
N LYS A 73 0.97 22.62 36.40
CA LYS A 73 -0.04 21.96 37.25
C LYS A 73 -0.53 20.70 36.52
N LYS A 74 -0.46 19.53 37.20
CA LYS A 74 -1.09 18.27 36.75
C LYS A 74 -2.46 18.61 36.16
N LYS A 75 -2.57 18.53 34.82
CA LYS A 75 -3.86 18.70 34.15
C LYS A 75 -4.79 17.62 34.73
N LYS A 76 -5.98 18.02 35.19
CA LYS A 76 -7.05 17.09 35.56
C LYS A 76 -7.23 16.08 34.40
N PRO A 77 -7.52 14.80 34.68
CA PRO A 77 -7.78 13.82 33.62
C PRO A 77 -8.87 14.39 32.70
N HIS A 78 -8.56 14.50 31.41
CA HIS A 78 -9.51 14.95 30.41
C HIS A 78 -10.63 13.91 30.33
N ALA A 79 -11.86 14.29 30.65
CA ALA A 79 -12.99 13.39 30.49
C ALA A 79 -13.19 13.14 28.99
N LEU A 80 -13.04 11.88 28.57
CA LEU A 80 -13.23 11.48 27.18
C LEU A 80 -14.67 11.75 26.74
N ASN A 81 -14.84 12.32 25.55
CA ASN A 81 -16.17 12.42 24.93
C ASN A 81 -16.69 11.03 24.51
N GLU A 82 -17.97 10.91 24.13
CA GLU A 82 -18.54 9.60 23.78
C GLU A 82 -17.82 8.89 22.63
N ARG A 83 -17.44 9.64 21.59
CA ARG A 83 -16.70 9.08 20.45
C ARG A 83 -15.32 8.60 20.89
N GLU A 84 -14.68 9.31 21.81
CA GLU A 84 -13.40 8.91 22.37
C GLU A 84 -13.52 7.67 23.25
N LYS A 85 -14.60 7.53 24.02
CA LYS A 85 -14.87 6.32 24.81
C LYS A 85 -15.05 5.10 23.92
N ILE A 86 -15.80 5.21 22.82
CA ILE A 86 -15.98 4.12 21.86
C ILE A 86 -14.64 3.79 21.17
N ALA A 87 -13.86 4.80 20.80
CA ALA A 87 -12.52 4.61 20.23
C ALA A 87 -11.57 3.90 21.20
N ASP A 88 -11.71 4.16 22.50
CA ASP A 88 -10.95 3.48 23.54
C ASP A 88 -11.41 2.04 23.73
N GLN A 89 -12.71 1.80 23.80
CA GLN A 89 -13.28 0.46 23.91
C GLN A 89 -12.79 -0.46 22.79
N ARG A 90 -12.87 -0.02 21.53
CA ARG A 90 -12.35 -0.78 20.38
C ARG A 90 -10.87 -1.08 20.50
N HIS A 91 -10.10 -0.16 21.06
CA HIS A 91 -8.69 -0.41 21.29
C HIS A 91 -8.45 -1.42 22.39
N GLN A 92 -9.19 -1.37 23.50
CA GLN A 92 -9.08 -2.36 24.57
C GLN A 92 -9.42 -3.78 24.08
N GLU A 93 -10.36 -3.91 23.13
CA GLU A 93 -10.69 -5.20 22.49
C GLU A 93 -9.52 -5.77 21.67
N VAL A 94 -8.81 -4.91 20.92
CA VAL A 94 -7.76 -5.33 19.99
C VAL A 94 -6.37 -5.38 20.65
N ARG A 95 -6.17 -4.63 21.73
CA ARG A 95 -4.88 -4.46 22.41
C ARG A 95 -4.21 -5.79 22.81
N PRO A 96 -4.90 -6.77 23.43
CA PRO A 96 -4.29 -8.08 23.72
C PRO A 96 -3.78 -8.82 22.48
N LEU A 97 -4.47 -8.69 21.34
CA LEU A 97 -4.09 -9.33 20.09
C LEU A 97 -2.82 -8.69 19.50
N LEU A 98 -2.73 -7.35 19.55
CA LEU A 98 -1.55 -6.61 19.12
C LEU A 98 -0.32 -6.94 19.98
N LEU A 99 -0.50 -7.01 21.30
CA LEU A 99 0.57 -7.40 22.22
C LEU A 99 1.03 -8.84 21.98
N LYS A 100 0.10 -9.79 21.83
CA LYS A 100 0.43 -11.19 21.50
C LYS A 100 1.19 -11.28 20.18
N ALA A 101 0.77 -10.55 19.15
CA ALA A 101 1.45 -10.53 17.85
C ALA A 101 2.86 -9.94 17.95
N HIS A 102 3.03 -8.84 18.70
CA HIS A 102 4.34 -8.26 18.97
C HIS A 102 5.25 -9.20 19.78
N GLU A 103 4.73 -9.90 20.79
CA GLU A 103 5.49 -10.91 21.51
C GLU A 103 5.93 -12.07 20.62
N CYS A 104 5.08 -12.52 19.69
CA CYS A 104 5.48 -13.51 18.68
C CYS A 104 6.63 -13.01 17.83
N LEU A 105 6.59 -11.75 17.37
CA LEU A 105 7.70 -11.14 16.64
C LEU A 105 8.99 -11.13 17.48
N MET A 106 8.91 -10.70 18.73
CA MET A 106 10.09 -10.59 19.61
C MET A 106 10.72 -11.94 19.98
N ARG A 107 10.00 -13.06 19.80
CA ARG A 107 10.55 -14.42 20.02
C ARG A 107 11.31 -14.95 18.81
N GLU A 108 11.07 -14.42 17.61
CA GLU A 108 11.66 -14.90 16.35
C GLU A 108 12.98 -14.16 16.08
N THR A 109 14.07 -14.61 16.71
CA THR A 109 15.39 -13.96 16.63
C THR A 109 15.95 -13.90 15.22
N ASP A 110 15.78 -14.97 14.43
CA ASP A 110 16.28 -15.03 13.06
C ASP A 110 15.58 -14.01 12.15
N LEU A 111 14.27 -13.80 12.36
CA LEU A 111 13.51 -12.79 11.63
C LEU A 111 13.95 -11.37 12.03
N LEU A 112 14.19 -11.12 13.33
CA LEU A 112 14.68 -9.82 13.80
C LEU A 112 16.06 -9.47 13.22
N GLU A 113 16.96 -10.46 13.09
CA GLU A 113 18.26 -10.29 12.45
C GLU A 113 18.10 -9.88 10.98
N VAL A 114 17.21 -10.55 10.24
CA VAL A 114 16.89 -10.18 8.85
C VAL A 114 16.26 -8.77 8.79
N MET A 115 15.31 -8.47 9.67
CA MET A 115 14.64 -7.17 9.76
C MET A 115 15.61 -6.01 9.93
N SER A 116 16.65 -6.20 10.74
CA SER A 116 17.69 -5.19 10.99
C SER A 116 18.49 -4.82 9.73
N ASN A 117 18.53 -5.72 8.73
CA ASN A 117 19.29 -5.57 7.50
C ASN A 117 18.43 -5.29 6.26
N LEU A 118 17.09 -5.25 6.38
CA LEU A 118 16.17 -5.08 5.23
C LEU A 118 16.45 -3.84 4.37
N ARG A 119 17.02 -2.78 4.94
CA ARG A 119 17.40 -1.58 4.18
C ARG A 119 18.60 -1.82 3.26
N SER A 120 19.52 -2.66 3.71
CA SER A 120 20.81 -2.95 3.06
C SER A 120 20.76 -4.22 2.22
N ASP A 121 19.74 -5.06 2.40
CA ASP A 121 19.42 -6.16 1.51
C ASP A 121 19.39 -5.62 0.08
N PHE A 122 20.22 -6.16 -0.82
CA PHE A 122 20.38 -5.76 -2.24
C PHE A 122 21.33 -4.58 -2.57
N ASP A 123 21.87 -3.83 -1.61
CA ASP A 123 22.85 -2.74 -1.88
C ASP A 123 24.29 -3.22 -2.11
N SER A 124 24.56 -4.53 -2.00
CA SER A 124 25.91 -5.11 -2.10
C SER A 124 26.37 -5.47 -3.53
N SER A 125 25.53 -5.27 -4.55
CA SER A 125 25.93 -5.50 -5.95
C SER A 125 25.73 -4.25 -6.83
N ARG A 126 26.87 -3.69 -7.25
CA ARG A 126 27.07 -2.69 -8.31
C ARG A 126 26.57 -1.27 -8.00
N GLY A 127 27.52 -0.42 -7.61
CA GLY A 127 27.37 1.02 -7.76
C GLY A 127 27.21 1.40 -9.23
N CYS A 128 25.99 1.71 -9.64
CA CYS A 128 25.78 2.62 -10.75
C CYS A 128 25.58 3.99 -10.12
N GLY A 129 26.65 4.79 -10.13
CA GLY A 129 26.58 6.19 -9.74
C GLY A 129 25.84 6.96 -10.81
N ASP A 130 24.51 7.02 -10.71
CA ASP A 130 23.75 8.04 -11.41
C ASP A 130 23.74 9.30 -10.54
N SER A 131 24.47 10.29 -11.02
CA SER A 131 24.46 11.67 -10.56
C SER A 131 23.02 12.12 -10.31
N VAL A 132 22.72 12.43 -9.05
CA VAL A 132 21.54 13.20 -8.64
C VAL A 132 21.58 14.51 -9.43
N SER A 133 20.81 14.57 -10.51
CA SER A 133 20.58 15.81 -11.23
C SER A 133 19.78 16.74 -10.31
N PRO A 134 20.16 18.02 -10.21
CA PRO A 134 19.53 18.94 -9.28
C PRO A 134 18.07 19.20 -9.68
N GLY A 135 17.15 18.82 -8.79
CA GLY A 135 15.81 19.41 -8.59
C GLY A 135 15.02 19.80 -9.84
N VAL A 136 14.50 18.81 -10.57
CA VAL A 136 13.23 19.04 -11.28
C VAL A 136 12.16 19.20 -10.19
N PRO A 137 11.33 20.27 -10.21
CA PRO A 137 10.22 20.40 -9.28
C PRO A 137 9.38 19.13 -9.35
N GLU A 138 9.15 18.47 -8.22
CA GLU A 138 8.29 17.28 -8.15
C GLU A 138 6.91 17.68 -8.68
N GLN A 139 6.60 17.23 -9.90
CA GLN A 139 5.40 17.67 -10.59
C GLN A 139 4.20 17.01 -9.94
N SER A 140 3.23 17.82 -9.51
CA SER A 140 2.03 17.27 -8.90
C SER A 140 1.08 16.75 -9.99
N PHE A 141 0.95 15.43 -10.12
CA PHE A 141 -0.07 14.81 -10.98
C PHE A 141 -1.47 15.35 -10.68
N VAL A 142 -1.75 15.67 -9.42
CA VAL A 142 -3.03 16.26 -8.98
C VAL A 142 -3.26 17.65 -9.60
N GLU A 143 -2.23 18.48 -9.71
CA GLU A 143 -2.35 19.81 -10.34
C GLU A 143 -2.45 19.69 -11.85
N LEU A 144 -1.64 18.82 -12.46
CA LEU A 144 -1.66 18.54 -13.89
C LEU A 144 -2.99 17.93 -14.36
N GLY A 145 -3.60 17.06 -13.57
CA GLY A 145 -4.90 16.46 -13.88
C GLY A 145 -6.09 17.42 -13.75
N ARG A 146 -5.91 18.59 -13.12
CA ARG A 146 -6.97 19.60 -12.94
C ARG A 146 -7.03 20.66 -14.02
N VAL A 147 -5.97 20.78 -14.82
CA VAL A 147 -5.95 21.78 -15.89
C VAL A 147 -6.74 21.28 -17.09
N TRP A 148 -7.30 22.20 -17.89
CA TRP A 148 -8.04 21.83 -19.09
C TRP A 148 -7.17 21.12 -20.13
N GLN A 149 -5.84 21.29 -20.08
CA GLN A 149 -4.88 20.57 -20.91
C GLN A 149 -4.62 19.13 -20.45
N ALA A 150 -5.21 18.65 -19.34
CA ALA A 150 -4.94 17.32 -18.81
C ALA A 150 -5.03 16.21 -19.89
N PRO A 151 -6.06 16.18 -20.77
CA PRO A 151 -6.16 15.16 -21.81
C PRO A 151 -5.09 15.23 -22.92
N LEU A 152 -4.32 16.33 -22.99
CA LEU A 152 -3.25 16.54 -23.97
C LEU A 152 -1.88 16.05 -23.49
N TYR A 153 -1.76 15.70 -22.21
CA TYR A 153 -0.54 15.12 -21.66
C TYR A 153 -0.43 13.66 -22.05
N GLU A 154 0.69 13.32 -22.68
CA GLU A 154 0.96 11.98 -23.19
C GLU A 154 2.06 11.29 -22.39
N ILE A 155 1.90 10.00 -22.17
CA ILE A 155 2.92 9.10 -21.64
C ILE A 155 3.41 8.18 -22.77
N THR A 156 4.71 7.98 -22.83
CA THR A 156 5.34 7.07 -23.80
C THR A 156 5.76 5.79 -23.10
N LEU A 157 5.18 4.66 -23.50
CA LEU A 157 5.59 3.33 -23.04
C LEU A 157 6.64 2.76 -24.00
N ASN A 158 7.79 2.34 -23.48
CA ASN A 158 8.89 1.77 -24.25
C ASN A 158 8.93 0.24 -24.08
N PHE A 159 8.56 -0.47 -25.14
CA PHE A 159 8.58 -1.93 -25.16
C PHE A 159 9.87 -2.42 -25.79
N ASP A 160 10.78 -2.94 -24.97
CA ASP A 160 12.00 -3.59 -25.45
C ASP A 160 11.67 -5.05 -25.80
N GLN A 161 11.62 -5.40 -27.08
CA GLN A 161 11.58 -6.81 -27.48
C GLN A 161 12.99 -7.39 -27.39
N CYS A 162 13.22 -8.25 -26.39
CA CYS A 162 14.44 -9.05 -26.31
C CYS A 162 14.16 -10.41 -26.96
N GLU A 163 14.50 -10.58 -28.24
CA GLU A 163 14.48 -11.92 -28.85
C GLU A 163 15.50 -12.81 -28.12
N LYS A 164 15.06 -14.01 -27.70
CA LYS A 164 15.97 -15.02 -27.16
C LYS A 164 17.03 -15.33 -28.22
N PRO A 165 18.30 -15.52 -27.84
CA PRO A 165 19.33 -15.87 -28.82
C PRO A 165 18.94 -17.18 -29.50
N ASN A 166 18.93 -17.18 -30.84
CA ASN A 166 18.89 -18.41 -31.61
C ASN A 166 20.05 -19.31 -31.17
N ALA A 167 19.77 -20.60 -30.96
CA ALA A 167 20.78 -21.60 -30.59
C ALA A 167 21.89 -21.76 -31.65
N ASP A 168 21.71 -21.18 -32.83
CA ASP A 168 22.68 -21.16 -33.92
C ASP A 168 23.26 -19.74 -34.04
N GLY A 169 24.55 -19.60 -33.74
CA GLY A 169 25.30 -18.34 -33.61
C GLY A 169 25.32 -17.44 -34.86
N GLY A 170 24.19 -16.82 -35.17
CA GLY A 170 24.03 -15.71 -36.11
C GLY A 170 24.18 -14.34 -35.44
N SER A 171 24.49 -13.33 -36.24
CA SER A 171 24.70 -11.93 -35.85
C SER A 171 23.55 -11.35 -35.00
N PRO A 172 23.79 -10.30 -34.19
CA PRO A 172 22.76 -9.72 -33.32
C PRO A 172 21.60 -9.21 -34.17
N ILE A 173 20.41 -9.78 -33.95
CA ILE A 173 19.17 -9.37 -34.62
C ILE A 173 18.75 -8.03 -33.99
N MET A 174 18.33 -7.10 -34.86
CA MET A 174 17.93 -5.72 -34.51
C MET A 174 16.93 -5.71 -33.34
N GLN A 175 17.28 -4.98 -32.29
CA GLN A 175 16.40 -4.71 -31.16
C GLN A 175 15.34 -3.68 -31.62
N TYR A 176 14.14 -4.15 -31.98
CA TYR A 176 13.02 -3.25 -32.26
C TYR A 176 12.44 -2.78 -30.93
N SER A 177 12.59 -1.49 -30.63
CA SER A 177 11.84 -0.83 -29.57
C SER A 177 10.52 -0.35 -30.16
N GLU A 178 9.41 -0.91 -29.69
CA GLU A 178 8.09 -0.39 -30.00
C GLU A 178 7.74 0.68 -28.96
N GLN A 179 7.31 1.85 -29.41
CA GLN A 179 6.85 2.92 -28.52
C GLN A 179 5.34 3.08 -28.69
N ARG A 180 4.63 3.14 -27.56
CA ARG A 180 3.20 3.47 -27.53
C ARG A 180 3.00 4.77 -26.79
N VAL A 181 2.47 5.76 -27.49
CA VAL A 181 2.14 7.09 -26.94
C VAL A 181 0.64 7.15 -26.70
N LEU A 182 0.24 7.47 -25.48
CA LEU A 182 -1.16 7.51 -25.06
C LEU A 182 -1.40 8.72 -24.14
N PRO A 183 -2.62 9.28 -24.11
CA PRO A 183 -3.00 10.21 -23.05
C PRO A 183 -2.82 9.56 -21.67
N ILE A 184 -2.22 10.30 -20.73
CA ILE A 184 -1.94 9.79 -19.38
C ILE A 184 -3.11 9.99 -18.41
N PHE A 185 -3.90 11.07 -18.60
CA PHE A 185 -5.07 11.38 -17.78
C PHE A 185 -6.35 10.91 -18.47
N ASP A 186 -7.34 10.49 -17.65
CA ASP A 186 -8.67 10.06 -18.07
C ASP A 186 -8.69 8.93 -19.12
N ASN A 187 -7.59 8.18 -19.19
CA ASN A 187 -7.36 7.11 -20.14
C ASN A 187 -6.77 5.89 -19.42
N LEU A 188 -7.14 4.70 -19.89
CA LEU A 188 -6.61 3.45 -19.34
C LEU A 188 -5.28 3.14 -20.03
N VAL A 189 -4.20 3.16 -19.25
CA VAL A 189 -2.85 2.80 -19.73
C VAL A 189 -2.55 1.39 -19.26
N LEU A 190 -2.22 0.50 -20.22
CA LEU A 190 -2.02 -0.92 -19.96
C LEU A 190 -0.62 -1.37 -20.35
N ASN A 191 0.00 -2.18 -19.48
CA ASN A 191 1.09 -3.07 -19.82
C ASN A 191 0.56 -4.51 -19.86
N GLU A 192 0.30 -5.00 -21.06
CA GLU A 192 -0.16 -6.38 -21.29
C GLU A 192 1.01 -7.38 -21.40
N MET A 193 2.25 -6.89 -21.37
CA MET A 193 3.43 -7.74 -21.51
C MET A 193 3.70 -8.51 -20.21
N GLY A 194 4.35 -9.66 -20.36
CA GLY A 194 4.87 -10.45 -19.24
C GLY A 194 6.11 -9.85 -18.57
N ASP A 195 6.56 -8.67 -19.01
CA ASP A 195 7.75 -7.97 -18.52
C ASP A 195 7.46 -6.51 -18.15
N ASP A 196 8.36 -5.93 -17.37
CA ASP A 196 8.29 -4.52 -16.99
C ASP A 196 8.56 -3.58 -18.17
N VAL A 197 7.84 -2.47 -18.19
CA VAL A 197 7.94 -1.44 -19.24
C VAL A 197 8.41 -0.13 -18.63
N GLU A 198 9.46 0.45 -19.21
CA GLU A 198 9.88 1.81 -18.88
C GLU A 198 8.95 2.81 -19.59
N ALA A 199 8.37 3.74 -18.83
CA ALA A 199 7.51 4.79 -19.32
C ALA A 199 8.16 6.16 -19.14
N GLU A 200 7.91 7.10 -20.05
CA GLU A 200 8.40 8.46 -19.97
C GLU A 200 7.24 9.46 -19.95
N PHE A 201 7.28 10.39 -19.00
CA PHE A 201 6.32 11.48 -18.88
C PHE A 201 7.01 12.74 -18.33
N LEU A 202 6.93 13.85 -19.06
CA LEU A 202 7.50 15.16 -18.70
C LEU A 202 8.96 15.10 -18.19
N ASN A 203 9.80 14.34 -18.91
CA ASN A 203 11.23 14.07 -18.62
C ASN A 203 11.52 13.23 -17.38
N SER A 204 10.49 12.68 -16.73
CA SER A 204 10.64 11.66 -15.69
C SER A 204 10.40 10.28 -16.28
N ARG A 205 11.14 9.29 -15.77
CA ARG A 205 11.01 7.88 -16.16
C ARG A 205 10.30 7.11 -15.06
N TYR A 206 9.43 6.20 -15.45
CA TYR A 206 8.60 5.39 -14.58
C TYR A 206 8.70 3.91 -14.96
N VAL A 207 8.45 3.02 -14.00
CA VAL A 207 8.41 1.56 -14.21
C VAL A 207 6.97 1.09 -14.11
N ILE A 208 6.46 0.48 -15.17
CA ILE A 208 5.12 -0.11 -15.22
C ILE A 208 5.26 -1.63 -15.08
N PRO A 209 4.74 -2.25 -14.01
CA PRO A 209 4.84 -3.70 -13.80
C PRO A 209 4.18 -4.51 -14.91
N ARG A 210 4.60 -5.75 -15.08
CA ARG A 210 3.97 -6.69 -16.02
C ARG A 210 2.47 -6.89 -15.74
N GLU A 211 1.69 -7.13 -16.79
CA GLU A 211 0.25 -7.43 -16.72
C GLU A 211 -0.54 -6.44 -15.84
N SER A 212 -0.17 -5.17 -15.83
CA SER A 212 -0.77 -4.15 -14.96
C SER A 212 -1.40 -3.03 -15.77
N SER A 213 -2.30 -2.29 -15.15
CA SER A 213 -2.92 -1.11 -15.76
C SER A 213 -3.09 -0.01 -14.74
N PHE A 214 -3.11 1.24 -15.20
CA PHE A 214 -3.54 2.35 -14.37
C PHE A 214 -4.52 3.26 -15.12
N TYR A 215 -5.36 3.92 -14.35
CA TYR A 215 -6.26 4.95 -14.83
C TYR A 215 -6.10 6.17 -13.91
N MET A 216 -5.40 7.19 -14.41
CA MET A 216 -5.12 8.39 -13.63
C MET A 216 -6.20 9.43 -13.86
N SER A 217 -7.05 9.63 -12.86
CA SER A 217 -8.16 10.58 -12.94
C SER A 217 -8.61 11.05 -11.57
N ASP A 218 -9.45 12.09 -11.57
CA ASP A 218 -10.19 12.49 -10.39
C ASP A 218 -11.38 11.55 -10.11
N LEU A 219 -12.03 11.80 -8.96
CA LEU A 219 -13.20 11.06 -8.50
C LEU A 219 -14.41 11.18 -9.45
N GLY A 220 -14.53 12.29 -10.20
CA GLY A 220 -15.63 12.51 -11.13
C GLY A 220 -15.61 11.52 -12.31
N GLN A 221 -14.42 11.05 -12.69
CA GLN A 221 -14.22 10.14 -13.81
C GLN A 221 -14.22 8.65 -13.44
N ILE A 222 -14.41 8.29 -12.16
CA ILE A 222 -14.36 6.88 -11.73
C ILE A 222 -15.38 5.99 -12.45
N HIS A 223 -16.49 6.56 -12.92
CA HIS A 223 -17.52 5.82 -13.65
C HIS A 223 -17.01 5.23 -14.97
N ASN A 224 -15.92 5.76 -15.53
CA ASN A 224 -15.28 5.23 -16.74
C ASN A 224 -14.60 3.86 -16.49
N LEU A 225 -14.38 3.48 -15.23
CA LEU A 225 -13.87 2.16 -14.85
C LEU A 225 -14.96 1.10 -14.72
N ILE A 226 -16.24 1.48 -14.80
CA ILE A 226 -17.33 0.51 -14.72
C ILE A 226 -17.26 -0.37 -15.98
N PRO A 227 -17.06 -1.69 -15.82
CA PRO A 227 -16.97 -2.56 -16.97
C PRO A 227 -18.32 -2.65 -17.68
N ALA A 228 -18.30 -2.74 -19.02
CA ALA A 228 -19.51 -2.89 -19.82
C ALA A 228 -20.29 -4.17 -19.47
N ASP A 229 -19.55 -5.25 -19.16
CA ASP A 229 -20.10 -6.50 -18.63
C ASP A 229 -19.69 -6.68 -17.17
N SER A 230 -20.65 -7.01 -16.31
CA SER A 230 -20.39 -7.38 -14.91
C SER A 230 -19.50 -8.62 -14.76
N GLY A 231 -19.43 -9.51 -15.76
CA GLY A 231 -18.46 -10.61 -15.81
C GLY A 231 -17.01 -10.13 -15.98
N CYS A 232 -16.81 -8.85 -16.24
CA CYS A 232 -15.51 -8.18 -16.27
C CYS A 232 -15.26 -7.30 -15.04
N GLY A 233 -16.08 -7.42 -13.98
CA GLY A 233 -15.86 -6.73 -12.71
C GLY A 233 -14.67 -7.26 -11.92
N PHE A 234 -14.39 -6.61 -10.81
CA PHE A 234 -13.29 -6.93 -9.91
C PHE A 234 -13.77 -7.85 -8.79
N ASN A 235 -12.96 -8.84 -8.43
CA ASN A 235 -13.18 -9.76 -7.32
C ASN A 235 -12.51 -9.25 -6.03
N LEU A 236 -11.47 -8.43 -6.14
CA LEU A 236 -10.79 -7.77 -5.02
C LEU A 236 -10.71 -6.27 -5.27
N ILE A 237 -11.25 -5.49 -4.34
CA ILE A 237 -11.23 -4.02 -4.40
C ILE A 237 -10.54 -3.52 -3.12
N VAL A 238 -9.32 -3.00 -3.24
CA VAL A 238 -8.59 -2.37 -2.13
C VAL A 238 -8.78 -0.85 -2.23
N ILE A 239 -9.03 -0.17 -1.11
CA ILE A 239 -9.35 1.25 -1.08
C ILE A 239 -8.54 1.93 0.04
N ASP A 240 -7.69 2.89 -0.29
CA ASP A 240 -6.96 3.74 0.68
C ASP A 240 -7.30 5.23 0.47
N PRO A 241 -8.50 5.66 0.87
CA PRO A 241 -8.96 7.00 0.54
C PRO A 241 -8.19 8.06 1.35
N PRO A 242 -8.02 9.27 0.81
CA PRO A 242 -7.37 10.39 1.49
C PRO A 242 -8.29 11.00 2.55
N TRP A 243 -8.52 10.27 3.65
CA TRP A 243 -9.38 10.69 4.75
C TRP A 243 -9.01 12.08 5.27
N GLU A 244 -10.02 12.90 5.55
CA GLU A 244 -9.83 14.19 6.22
C GLU A 244 -9.14 13.99 7.57
N ASN A 245 -7.84 14.30 7.61
CA ASN A 245 -7.05 14.19 8.81
C ASN A 245 -6.33 15.50 9.12
N GLY A 246 -6.37 15.92 10.38
CA GLY A 246 -5.83 17.21 10.82
C GLY A 246 -4.32 17.33 10.60
N SER A 247 -3.60 16.21 10.55
CA SER A 247 -2.18 16.13 10.22
C SER A 247 -1.87 16.35 8.73
N ALA A 248 -2.75 15.93 7.83
CA ALA A 248 -2.66 16.15 6.39
C ALA A 248 -3.04 17.59 6.06
N CYS A 249 -4.10 18.12 6.71
CA CYS A 249 -4.46 19.55 6.64
C CYS A 249 -3.31 20.45 7.13
N GLN A 250 -2.60 20.08 8.20
CA GLN A 250 -1.50 20.89 8.74
C GLN A 250 -0.24 20.91 7.88
N LYS A 251 -0.04 19.90 7.03
CA LYS A 251 1.17 19.77 6.19
C LYS A 251 0.92 20.05 4.70
N SER A 252 -0.32 20.39 4.30
CA SER A 252 -0.72 20.70 2.92
C SER A 252 -0.18 19.74 1.86
N ARG A 253 -0.01 18.45 2.19
CA ARG A 253 0.67 17.51 1.30
C ARG A 253 -0.21 17.09 0.13
N TYR A 254 -1.52 17.00 0.33
CA TYR A 254 -2.52 16.74 -0.71
C TYR A 254 -3.85 17.42 -0.34
N PRO A 255 -4.66 17.90 -1.31
CA PRO A 255 -6.00 18.41 -1.04
C PRO A 255 -6.90 17.27 -0.54
N THR A 256 -7.44 17.39 0.67
CA THR A 256 -8.38 16.40 1.23
C THR A 256 -9.78 16.66 0.68
N LEU A 257 -10.39 15.64 0.04
CA LEU A 257 -11.80 15.68 -0.34
C LEU A 257 -12.66 15.45 0.91
N PRO A 258 -13.82 16.13 1.04
CA PRO A 258 -14.76 15.81 2.09
C PRO A 258 -15.19 14.34 2.03
N ASN A 259 -15.23 13.66 3.18
CA ASN A 259 -15.41 12.20 3.19
C ASN A 259 -16.73 11.72 2.56
N HIS A 260 -17.75 12.60 2.47
CA HIS A 260 -19.03 12.29 1.83
C HIS A 260 -18.91 12.06 0.33
N TYR A 261 -17.88 12.61 -0.33
CA TYR A 261 -17.63 12.35 -1.75
C TYR A 261 -17.35 10.86 -1.99
N PHE A 262 -16.78 10.13 -1.02
CA PHE A 262 -16.54 8.69 -1.18
C PHE A 262 -17.84 7.87 -1.30
N LEU A 263 -19.01 8.43 -0.94
CA LEU A 263 -20.31 7.79 -1.20
C LEU A 263 -20.59 7.63 -2.70
N SER A 264 -19.98 8.44 -3.57
CA SER A 264 -20.17 8.35 -5.02
C SER A 264 -19.40 7.22 -5.68
N LEU A 265 -18.48 6.54 -4.96
CA LEU A 265 -17.72 5.43 -5.52
C LEU A 265 -18.68 4.30 -5.97
N PRO A 266 -18.66 3.87 -7.25
CA PRO A 266 -19.59 2.88 -7.77
C PRO A 266 -19.14 1.44 -7.43
N ILE A 267 -18.79 1.15 -6.17
CA ILE A 267 -18.21 -0.13 -5.73
C ILE A 267 -19.06 -1.33 -6.16
N LYS A 268 -20.39 -1.22 -6.03
CA LYS A 268 -21.32 -2.27 -6.47
C LYS A 268 -21.28 -2.53 -7.97
N GLN A 269 -21.03 -1.50 -8.77
CA GLN A 269 -20.98 -1.62 -10.24
C GLN A 269 -19.61 -2.12 -10.72
N LEU A 270 -18.54 -1.85 -9.95
CA LEU A 270 -17.20 -2.41 -10.15
C LEU A 270 -17.09 -3.88 -9.75
N THR A 271 -18.06 -4.41 -8.99
CA THR A 271 -18.02 -5.77 -8.46
C THR A 271 -18.31 -6.82 -9.55
N HIS A 272 -17.50 -7.88 -9.58
CA HIS A 272 -17.71 -9.03 -10.47
C HIS A 272 -19.05 -9.76 -10.20
N THR A 273 -19.58 -10.48 -11.19
CA THR A 273 -20.82 -11.27 -11.06
C THR A 273 -20.79 -12.31 -9.93
N ASP A 274 -19.62 -12.89 -9.66
CA ASP A 274 -19.38 -13.83 -8.55
C ASP A 274 -19.25 -13.14 -7.18
N GLY A 275 -19.25 -11.81 -7.13
CA GLY A 275 -19.00 -11.00 -5.94
C GLY A 275 -17.56 -10.54 -5.79
N ALA A 276 -17.33 -9.70 -4.78
CA ALA A 276 -16.03 -9.13 -4.48
C ALA A 276 -15.75 -9.05 -2.98
N LEU A 277 -14.48 -9.20 -2.62
CA LEU A 277 -13.94 -8.77 -1.34
C LEU A 277 -13.53 -7.30 -1.44
N VAL A 278 -14.05 -6.47 -0.54
CA VAL A 278 -13.72 -5.04 -0.45
C VAL A 278 -12.89 -4.84 0.81
N ALA A 279 -11.70 -4.25 0.65
CA ALA A 279 -10.76 -3.98 1.73
C ALA A 279 -10.50 -2.46 1.83
N LEU A 280 -10.95 -1.83 2.91
CA LEU A 280 -10.91 -0.39 3.11
C LEU A 280 -9.97 -0.01 4.26
N TRP A 281 -8.91 0.75 3.98
CA TRP A 281 -8.06 1.32 5.02
C TRP A 281 -8.80 2.43 5.77
N VAL A 282 -8.80 2.38 7.10
CA VAL A 282 -9.42 3.39 7.96
C VAL A 282 -8.51 3.74 9.13
N THR A 283 -8.38 5.04 9.41
CA THR A 283 -7.66 5.53 10.58
C THR A 283 -8.40 5.15 11.89
N ASN A 284 -7.71 5.18 13.03
CA ASN A 284 -8.32 4.93 14.35
C ASN A 284 -9.31 6.01 14.84
N ARG A 285 -9.78 6.91 13.96
CA ARG A 285 -10.74 7.96 14.31
C ARG A 285 -12.15 7.39 14.30
N GLU A 286 -12.78 7.37 15.46
CA GLU A 286 -14.14 6.82 15.62
C GLU A 286 -15.19 7.46 14.72
N LYS A 287 -15.08 8.78 14.47
CA LYS A 287 -15.98 9.48 13.54
C LYS A 287 -15.95 8.83 12.14
N LEU A 288 -14.76 8.49 11.64
CA LEU A 288 -14.60 7.89 10.33
C LEU A 288 -15.11 6.46 10.34
N ARG A 289 -14.84 5.69 11.39
CA ARG A 289 -15.34 4.33 11.45
C ARG A 289 -16.86 4.25 11.56
N GLY A 290 -17.47 5.09 12.38
CA GLY A 290 -18.93 5.21 12.44
C GLY A 290 -19.55 5.63 11.10
N PHE A 291 -18.90 6.53 10.36
CA PHE A 291 -19.32 6.90 9.00
C PHE A 291 -19.23 5.71 8.03
N VAL A 292 -18.14 4.94 8.09
CA VAL A 292 -17.97 3.77 7.23
C VAL A 292 -19.04 2.72 7.49
N GLU A 293 -19.28 2.38 8.75
CA GLU A 293 -20.23 1.32 9.14
C GLU A 293 -21.68 1.71 8.89
N LYS A 294 -22.05 2.99 9.10
CA LYS A 294 -23.44 3.45 9.03
C LYS A 294 -23.85 4.01 7.68
N GLU A 295 -22.91 4.55 6.90
CA GLU A 295 -23.22 5.28 5.68
C GLU A 295 -22.49 4.66 4.47
N LEU A 296 -21.16 4.54 4.55
CA LEU A 296 -20.34 4.17 3.38
C LEU A 296 -20.58 2.74 2.90
N PHE A 297 -20.44 1.75 3.80
CA PHE A 297 -20.65 0.34 3.47
C PHE A 297 -22.08 0.07 2.99
N PRO A 298 -23.13 0.56 3.69
CA PRO A 298 -24.51 0.46 3.20
C PRO A 298 -24.71 1.09 1.81
N ALA A 299 -24.18 2.30 1.57
CA ALA A 299 -24.29 2.98 0.27
C ALA A 299 -23.62 2.19 -0.86
N TRP A 300 -22.48 1.55 -0.57
CA TRP A 300 -21.76 0.70 -1.52
C TRP A 300 -22.36 -0.70 -1.67
N GLY A 301 -23.34 -1.09 -0.84
CA GLY A 301 -23.87 -2.45 -0.81
C GLY A 301 -22.88 -3.48 -0.25
N VAL A 302 -21.93 -3.04 0.57
CA VAL A 302 -20.89 -3.86 1.18
C VAL A 302 -21.35 -4.31 2.56
N ARG A 303 -21.31 -5.62 2.81
CA ARG A 303 -21.55 -6.21 4.13
C ARG A 303 -20.24 -6.38 4.87
N TYR A 304 -20.09 -5.80 6.06
CA TYR A 304 -18.92 -6.00 6.91
C TYR A 304 -18.73 -7.49 7.25
N VAL A 305 -17.47 -7.96 7.21
CA VAL A 305 -17.10 -9.36 7.50
C VAL A 305 -16.05 -9.45 8.60
N ALA A 306 -14.96 -8.70 8.50
CA ALA A 306 -13.82 -8.82 9.41
C ALA A 306 -13.00 -7.53 9.47
N SER A 307 -12.15 -7.40 10.48
CA SER A 307 -11.17 -6.32 10.61
C SER A 307 -9.76 -6.88 10.72
N PHE A 308 -8.85 -6.34 9.92
CA PHE A 308 -7.42 -6.59 10.04
C PHE A 308 -6.76 -5.34 10.65
N TYR A 309 -5.60 -5.53 11.28
CA TYR A 309 -4.86 -4.44 11.92
C TYR A 309 -3.41 -4.44 11.48
N TRP A 310 -2.95 -3.32 10.93
CA TRP A 310 -1.55 -3.11 10.58
C TRP A 310 -0.79 -2.52 11.76
N LEU A 311 -0.01 -3.33 12.46
CA LEU A 311 0.90 -2.92 13.52
C LEU A 311 2.25 -2.47 12.93
N LYS A 312 2.66 -1.26 13.29
CA LYS A 312 3.89 -0.62 12.80
C LYS A 312 5.02 -0.79 13.78
N VAL A 313 6.09 -1.42 13.32
CA VAL A 313 7.31 -1.66 14.09
C VAL A 313 8.51 -0.98 13.44
N LYS A 314 9.59 -0.84 14.19
CA LYS A 314 10.91 -0.41 13.71
C LYS A 314 11.71 -1.63 13.25
N ALA A 315 12.91 -1.38 12.73
CA ALA A 315 13.85 -2.42 12.30
C ALA A 315 14.31 -3.36 13.44
N ASP A 316 14.33 -2.85 14.68
CA ASP A 316 14.64 -3.62 15.89
C ASP A 316 13.43 -4.44 16.43
N GLY A 317 12.30 -4.43 15.72
CA GLY A 317 11.06 -5.09 16.13
C GLY A 317 10.19 -4.30 17.10
N LEU A 318 10.71 -3.24 17.73
CA LEU A 318 9.95 -2.45 18.70
C LEU A 318 8.84 -1.65 18.01
N MET A 319 7.70 -1.50 18.68
CA MET A 319 6.63 -0.60 18.23
C MET A 319 7.14 0.84 18.06
N ILE A 320 6.65 1.54 17.02
CA ILE A 320 7.08 2.91 16.73
C ILE A 320 6.71 3.88 17.86
N ASN A 321 5.54 3.67 18.44
CA ASN A 321 4.98 4.45 19.55
C ASN A 321 4.43 3.50 20.61
N ASP A 322 4.21 4.03 21.81
CA ASP A 322 3.46 3.32 22.84
C ASP A 322 2.03 3.01 22.34
N LEU A 323 1.61 1.78 22.56
CA LEU A 323 0.35 1.22 22.12
C LEU A 323 -0.86 2.00 22.67
N ASP A 324 -0.73 2.52 23.90
CA ASP A 324 -1.81 3.19 24.63
C ASP A 324 -1.88 4.71 24.35
N LEU A 325 -1.07 5.22 23.41
CA LEU A 325 -1.12 6.63 22.97
C LEU A 325 -2.37 6.88 22.12
N PHE A 326 -3.44 7.33 22.77
CA PHE A 326 -4.78 7.52 22.20
C PHE A 326 -4.85 8.12 20.78
N HIS A 327 -4.09 9.19 20.48
CA HIS A 327 -4.08 9.83 19.16
C HIS A 327 -2.96 9.37 18.21
N HIS A 328 -2.02 8.55 18.69
CA HIS A 328 -0.80 8.15 17.97
C HIS A 328 -0.50 6.65 18.07
N ARG A 329 -1.55 5.85 18.22
CA ARG A 329 -1.46 4.39 18.29
C ARG A 329 -0.65 3.85 17.10
N PRO A 330 0.26 2.89 17.33
CA PRO A 330 1.19 2.39 16.31
C PRO A 330 0.50 1.41 15.34
N TYR A 331 -0.81 1.48 15.15
CA TYR A 331 -1.52 0.61 14.22
C TYR A 331 -2.63 1.33 13.45
N GLU A 332 -3.02 0.78 12.31
CA GLU A 332 -4.17 1.21 11.51
C GLU A 332 -5.10 0.02 11.23
N CYS A 333 -6.35 0.29 10.84
CA CYS A 333 -7.32 -0.76 10.58
C CYS A 333 -7.57 -0.92 9.08
N LEU A 334 -7.68 -2.17 8.63
CA LEU A 334 -8.15 -2.56 7.32
C LEU A 334 -9.49 -3.28 7.49
N LEU A 335 -10.55 -2.63 7.04
CA LEU A 335 -11.91 -3.14 7.08
C LEU A 335 -12.19 -4.07 5.90
N LEU A 336 -12.62 -5.30 6.18
CA LEU A 336 -13.02 -6.25 5.15
C LEU A 336 -14.54 -6.37 5.09
N GLY A 337 -15.07 -6.25 3.88
CA GLY A 337 -16.47 -6.47 3.58
C GLY A 337 -16.65 -7.27 2.29
N GLN A 338 -17.83 -7.86 2.13
CA GLN A 338 -18.23 -8.57 0.92
C GLN A 338 -19.29 -7.79 0.18
N CYS A 339 -19.09 -7.63 -1.12
CA CYS A 339 -20.09 -7.12 -2.05
C CYS A 339 -20.61 -8.31 -2.88
N HIS A 340 -21.93 -8.48 -2.92
CA HIS A 340 -22.55 -9.58 -3.66
C HIS A 340 -22.80 -9.17 -5.11
N GLY A 341 -22.38 -10.03 -6.05
CA GLY A 341 -22.70 -9.87 -7.47
C GLY A 341 -24.14 -10.31 -7.80
N LYS A 342 -24.62 -9.96 -9.00
CA LYS A 342 -26.01 -10.21 -9.44
C LYS A 342 -26.36 -11.69 -9.63
N ALA A 343 -25.37 -12.56 -9.85
CA ALA A 343 -25.56 -13.96 -10.23
C ALA A 343 -25.29 -14.94 -9.08
N MET A 344 -25.37 -14.49 -7.82
CA MET A 344 -24.98 -15.33 -6.70
C MET A 344 -26.06 -16.37 -6.36
N ASP A 345 -26.09 -17.46 -7.11
CA ASP A 345 -26.66 -18.72 -6.64
C ASP A 345 -25.88 -19.17 -5.40
N SER A 346 -26.62 -19.65 -4.39
CA SER A 346 -26.11 -20.14 -3.09
C SER A 346 -24.92 -21.12 -3.16
N LYS A 347 -24.62 -21.69 -4.34
CA LYS A 347 -23.51 -22.63 -4.57
C LYS A 347 -22.12 -21.96 -4.70
N CYS A 348 -22.02 -20.69 -5.08
CA CYS A 348 -20.71 -20.03 -5.30
C CYS A 348 -19.99 -19.64 -3.99
N LEU A 349 -20.73 -19.55 -2.87
CA LEU A 349 -20.19 -19.35 -1.51
C LEU A 349 -19.26 -20.48 -1.03
N SER A 350 -19.22 -21.61 -1.72
CA SER A 350 -18.57 -22.85 -1.25
C SER A 350 -17.05 -22.92 -1.44
N LYS A 351 -16.40 -21.98 -2.16
CA LYS A 351 -14.97 -22.10 -2.52
C LYS A 351 -14.03 -21.08 -1.87
N SER A 352 -14.52 -20.00 -1.26
CA SER A 352 -13.66 -19.04 -0.53
C SER A 352 -13.47 -19.48 0.91
N LYS A 353 -12.24 -19.37 1.44
CA LYS A 353 -12.00 -19.61 2.87
C LYS A 353 -12.77 -18.59 3.72
N PRO A 354 -13.31 -18.97 4.89
CA PRO A 354 -13.90 -18.01 5.80
C PRO A 354 -12.84 -16.98 6.21
N VAL A 355 -13.21 -15.70 6.16
CA VAL A 355 -12.30 -14.61 6.53
C VAL A 355 -12.06 -14.67 8.04
N GLN A 356 -10.78 -14.75 8.43
CA GLN A 356 -10.41 -14.76 9.84
C GLN A 356 -10.52 -13.35 10.41
N ASP A 357 -11.30 -13.16 11.46
CA ASP A 357 -11.40 -11.84 12.08
C ASP A 357 -10.17 -11.54 12.95
N ASN A 358 -9.84 -10.25 13.07
CA ASN A 358 -8.74 -9.72 13.89
C ASN A 358 -7.33 -10.23 13.51
N GLN A 359 -7.04 -10.37 12.21
CA GLN A 359 -5.69 -10.68 11.73
C GLN A 359 -4.76 -9.48 11.90
N ILE A 360 -3.56 -9.72 12.44
CA ILE A 360 -2.52 -8.71 12.66
C ILE A 360 -1.48 -8.79 11.55
N ILE A 361 -1.28 -7.67 10.85
CA ILE A 361 -0.22 -7.48 9.86
C ILE A 361 0.85 -6.64 10.51
N ILE A 362 2.07 -7.15 10.61
CA ILE A 362 3.23 -6.43 11.14
C ILE A 362 4.10 -6.01 9.95
N SER A 363 4.51 -4.75 9.89
CA SER A 363 5.54 -4.32 8.94
C SER A 363 6.30 -3.10 9.44
N ILE A 364 7.48 -2.89 8.87
CA ILE A 364 8.18 -1.61 8.95
C ILE A 364 7.47 -0.65 7.98
N PRO A 365 7.02 0.54 8.41
CA PRO A 365 6.40 1.49 7.49
C PRO A 365 7.45 2.09 6.55
N GLY A 366 7.07 2.21 5.27
CA GLY A 366 7.87 2.91 4.27
C GLY A 366 7.72 4.43 4.37
N ASP A 367 7.64 5.10 3.23
CA ASP A 367 7.37 6.54 3.16
C ASP A 367 5.96 6.91 3.69
N TYR A 368 5.67 8.20 3.80
CA TYR A 368 4.40 8.73 4.28
C TYR A 368 3.22 8.17 3.50
N SER A 369 2.23 7.66 4.24
CA SER A 369 0.99 7.07 3.70
C SER A 369 1.18 5.85 2.80
N ARG A 370 2.39 5.26 2.70
CA ARG A 370 2.62 3.99 1.97
C ARG A 370 2.24 2.81 2.86
N LYS A 371 1.13 2.14 2.53
CA LYS A 371 0.63 0.95 3.24
C LYS A 371 1.38 -0.30 2.76
N PRO A 372 1.48 -1.37 3.56
CA PRO A 372 2.05 -2.63 3.09
C PRO A 372 1.15 -3.25 2.01
N PRO A 373 1.72 -3.95 1.00
CA PRO A 373 0.95 -4.63 -0.04
C PRO A 373 0.20 -5.84 0.55
N VAL A 374 -1.09 -5.67 0.81
CA VAL A 374 -1.94 -6.70 1.44
C VAL A 374 -2.58 -7.68 0.46
N GLY A 375 -2.50 -7.42 -0.86
CA GLY A 375 -3.18 -8.21 -1.88
C GLY A 375 -2.90 -9.72 -1.79
N GLY A 376 -1.64 -10.11 -1.57
CA GLY A 376 -1.25 -11.51 -1.40
C GLY A 376 -1.86 -12.20 -0.17
N LEU A 377 -2.17 -11.45 0.89
CA LEU A 377 -2.84 -11.99 2.08
C LEU A 377 -4.36 -12.13 1.88
N LEU A 378 -4.94 -11.26 1.06
CA LEU A 378 -6.38 -11.21 0.84
C LEU A 378 -6.85 -12.19 -0.23
N MET A 379 -5.97 -12.62 -1.12
CA MET A 379 -6.30 -13.45 -2.27
C MET A 379 -7.02 -14.77 -1.92
N ASP A 380 -6.69 -15.36 -0.77
CA ASP A 380 -7.30 -16.59 -0.25
C ASP A 380 -8.79 -16.43 0.13
N TYR A 381 -9.21 -15.19 0.41
CA TYR A 381 -10.56 -14.83 0.84
C TYR A 381 -11.44 -14.29 -0.31
N VAL A 382 -10.85 -14.09 -1.49
CA VAL A 382 -11.53 -13.53 -2.65
C VAL A 382 -12.51 -14.56 -3.23
N PRO A 383 -13.79 -14.20 -3.43
CA PRO A 383 -14.79 -15.09 -4.01
C PRO A 383 -14.59 -15.28 -5.54
N GLY A 384 -15.19 -16.34 -6.08
CA GLY A 384 -15.20 -16.62 -7.52
C GLY A 384 -14.02 -17.46 -8.02
N PHE A 385 -13.90 -17.55 -9.34
CA PHE A 385 -12.82 -18.30 -9.99
C PHE A 385 -11.51 -17.50 -10.02
N LYS A 386 -10.40 -18.22 -10.15
CA LYS A 386 -9.06 -17.64 -10.36
C LYS A 386 -8.71 -17.70 -11.86
N PRO A 387 -7.94 -16.75 -12.40
CA PRO A 387 -7.34 -15.59 -11.73
C PRO A 387 -8.38 -14.54 -11.32
N ALA A 388 -8.16 -13.91 -10.17
CA ALA A 388 -9.05 -12.88 -9.66
C ALA A 388 -8.68 -11.51 -10.24
N ARG A 389 -9.67 -10.75 -10.70
CA ARG A 389 -9.46 -9.36 -11.14
C ARG A 389 -9.37 -8.45 -9.93
N CYS A 390 -8.32 -7.66 -9.86
CA CYS A 390 -8.02 -6.84 -8.70
C CYS A 390 -7.88 -5.36 -9.07
N ILE A 391 -8.39 -4.48 -8.21
CA ILE A 391 -8.24 -3.03 -8.36
C ILE A 391 -7.86 -2.40 -7.02
N GLU A 392 -6.96 -1.43 -7.07
CA GLU A 392 -6.68 -0.52 -5.96
C GLU A 392 -7.21 0.88 -6.28
N LEU A 393 -8.09 1.40 -5.43
CA LEU A 393 -8.65 2.74 -5.52
C LEU A 393 -7.87 3.70 -4.62
N PHE A 394 -7.59 4.90 -5.15
CA PHE A 394 -6.66 5.88 -4.60
C PHE A 394 -5.21 5.38 -4.53
N ALA A 395 -4.85 4.52 -5.49
CA ALA A 395 -3.53 3.92 -5.59
C ALA A 395 -2.44 4.98 -5.80
N ARG A 396 -1.27 4.71 -5.22
CA ARG A 396 -0.04 5.48 -5.41
C ARG A 396 1.15 4.61 -5.86
N GLU A 397 0.90 3.32 -5.96
CA GLU A 397 1.83 2.26 -6.31
C GLU A 397 1.09 1.27 -7.20
N MET A 398 1.80 0.66 -8.15
CA MET A 398 1.21 -0.36 -9.03
C MET A 398 1.69 -1.76 -8.66
N ILE A 399 0.82 -2.73 -8.90
CA ILE A 399 1.06 -4.15 -8.62
C ILE A 399 0.77 -4.92 -9.91
N SER A 400 1.58 -5.93 -10.20
CA SER A 400 1.37 -6.80 -11.38
C SER A 400 0.04 -7.53 -11.29
N GLY A 401 -0.71 -7.59 -12.40
CA GLY A 401 -2.04 -8.21 -12.47
C GLY A 401 -3.18 -7.33 -11.93
N TRP A 402 -2.90 -6.08 -11.53
CA TRP A 402 -3.88 -5.18 -10.92
C TRP A 402 -4.15 -3.96 -11.79
N THR A 403 -5.34 -3.39 -11.59
CA THR A 403 -5.66 -2.02 -12.04
C THR A 403 -5.43 -1.05 -10.89
N SER A 404 -4.65 0.00 -11.11
CA SER A 404 -4.43 1.08 -10.13
C SER A 404 -5.20 2.33 -10.55
N TRP A 405 -6.09 2.82 -9.70
CA TRP A 405 -6.87 4.03 -9.97
C TRP A 405 -6.62 5.11 -8.91
N GLY A 406 -6.49 6.36 -9.33
CA GLY A 406 -6.41 7.52 -8.45
C GLY A 406 -5.76 8.70 -9.14
N ASN A 407 -5.48 9.76 -8.37
CA ASN A 407 -4.81 10.94 -8.92
C ASN A 407 -3.30 10.77 -9.11
N GLU A 408 -2.68 9.78 -8.47
CA GLU A 408 -1.21 9.63 -8.48
C GLU A 408 -0.74 8.15 -8.55
N PRO A 409 -1.32 7.27 -9.40
CA PRO A 409 -0.95 5.85 -9.44
C PRO A 409 0.54 5.60 -9.74
N LEU A 410 1.23 6.58 -10.34
CA LEU A 410 2.65 6.53 -10.67
C LEU A 410 3.58 7.12 -9.59
N HIS A 411 3.07 7.55 -8.44
CA HIS A 411 3.88 8.27 -7.44
C HIS A 411 5.10 7.48 -6.95
N PHE A 412 4.94 6.19 -6.66
CA PHE A 412 6.05 5.30 -6.28
C PHE A 412 6.66 4.53 -7.46
N GLN A 413 6.26 4.89 -8.69
CA GLN A 413 6.73 4.23 -9.92
C GLN A 413 7.88 4.96 -10.60
N GLU A 414 8.32 6.13 -10.11
CA GLU A 414 9.48 6.81 -10.67
C GLU A 414 10.74 5.95 -10.55
N LEU A 415 11.60 5.96 -11.58
CA LEU A 415 12.79 5.12 -11.68
C LEU A 415 13.73 5.22 -10.46
N ARG A 416 13.73 6.36 -9.75
CA ARG A 416 14.49 6.57 -8.50
C ARG A 416 14.16 5.57 -7.37
N TYR A 417 12.98 4.96 -7.41
CA TYR A 417 12.55 3.96 -6.44
C TYR A 417 13.01 2.55 -6.81
N PHE A 418 13.70 2.37 -7.94
CA PHE A 418 14.07 1.06 -8.48
C PHE A 418 15.58 0.93 -8.69
N ILE A 419 16.03 -0.31 -8.65
CA ILE A 419 17.34 -0.80 -9.07
C ILE A 419 17.08 -1.67 -10.29
N ARG A 420 17.92 -1.56 -11.33
CA ARG A 420 17.85 -2.41 -12.52
C ARG A 420 18.64 -3.69 -12.26
N ASP A 421 18.02 -4.84 -12.52
CA ASP A 421 18.67 -6.15 -12.40
C ASP A 421 19.73 -6.39 -13.50
#